data_AF-A0A1M4Z9I7-F1
#
_entry.id   AF-A0A1M4Z9I7-F1
#
_cell.length_a   1.000
_cell.length_b   1.000
_cell.length_c   1.000
_cell.angle_alpha   90.00
_cell.angle_beta   90.00
_cell.angle_gamma   90.00
#
_symmetry.space_group_name_H-M   'P 1'
#
loop_
_entity.id
_entity.type
_entity.pdbx_description
1 polymer ?
#
loop_
_entity_poly.entity_id
_entity_poly.type
_entity_poly.pdbx_seq_one_letter_code
_entity_poly.pdbx_strand_id
1 'polypeptide(L)'
;MENQTQNLKDLTSELQNRLGKPVSPQVVEAAIESLGIRPKDTPVDYGYPSIEALAAAIYQTLRAQDQEIPLRNFRERESEARETITISDYATVKMKLFSQYYSLGIFHLLPVFIQIAAIILFGYSLWTYTGFNEIQSTAVVLGVIVGMVSTGGFVQVIGKQASFYWNYKDYAMVQQTISYLFKLGMKTLFSVLFGIFLVNFFFHIYPYEVLLIVFCYAFFVGLLLLILAPLHPIKQRWMITVSILAGTVAALLLKNNSDYPIYITHWFGITITILVTQVFLFFFFKSIQKKGLNAHSAPLKTPVVLFHNYSHFLYGMLLYAFIFVDRILAWSSGIQANPPFLVYFEKNYELGMDLAILVFLLLAGVLEFSIATFTRFIDIGQKNTASDQIANYALEMQRNYRIHVIALWITGILAFGLIFYLLQAPWALKNHFKPEMIAQCLTIFIVGGIGYIILAWGILNTLYLFTLGQIIKPLKAIVYAIIINFLVGFILSRFVAYDYSVFGMLVGAIVFMMLTCRALRSFFKQLDYHYYAAF
;
A
#
# COMPACT_ATOMS: atom_id res chain seq x y z
N MET A 1 -46.34 30.88 6.04
CA MET A 1 -46.66 30.91 4.59
C MET A 1 -45.42 31.23 3.75
N GLU A 2 -44.64 32.30 4.02
CA GLU A 2 -43.41 32.60 3.25
C GLU A 2 -42.40 31.44 3.17
N ASN A 3 -42.10 30.77 4.30
CA ASN A 3 -41.17 29.62 4.31
C ASN A 3 -41.66 28.42 3.49
N GLN A 4 -42.97 28.14 3.48
CA GLN A 4 -43.54 27.00 2.75
C GLN A 4 -43.45 27.20 1.24
N THR A 5 -43.71 28.43 0.78
CA THR A 5 -43.59 28.78 -0.64
C THR A 5 -42.15 28.73 -1.13
N GLN A 6 -41.19 29.14 -0.30
CA GLN A 6 -39.76 29.04 -0.62
C GLN A 6 -39.30 27.57 -0.67
N ASN A 7 -39.65 26.78 0.35
CA ASN A 7 -39.36 25.34 0.37
C ASN A 7 -39.93 24.60 -0.84
N LEU A 8 -41.14 24.96 -1.28
CA LEU A 8 -41.77 24.37 -2.47
C LEU A 8 -41.01 24.72 -3.75
N LYS A 9 -40.54 25.97 -3.90
CA LYS A 9 -39.71 26.38 -5.05
C LYS A 9 -38.37 25.66 -5.07
N ASP A 10 -37.71 25.58 -3.93
CA ASP A 10 -36.41 24.91 -3.79
C ASP A 10 -36.53 23.42 -4.11
N LEU A 11 -37.55 22.75 -3.56
CA LEU A 11 -37.86 21.35 -3.85
C LEU A 11 -38.19 21.14 -5.34
N THR A 12 -38.98 22.03 -5.95
CA THR A 12 -39.33 21.94 -7.37
C THR A 12 -38.09 22.09 -8.25
N SER A 13 -37.17 23.00 -7.92
CA SER A 13 -35.91 23.19 -8.64
C SER A 13 -34.97 21.98 -8.48
N GLU A 14 -34.87 21.42 -7.28
CA GLU A 14 -34.07 20.22 -7.04
C GLU A 14 -34.62 19.00 -7.80
N LEU A 15 -35.94 18.81 -7.80
CA LEU A 15 -36.60 17.75 -8.56
C LEU A 15 -36.46 17.95 -10.07
N GLN A 16 -36.55 19.19 -10.57
CA GLN A 16 -36.30 19.51 -11.98
C GLN A 16 -34.87 19.13 -12.39
N ASN A 17 -33.87 19.42 -11.56
CA ASN A 17 -32.48 19.07 -11.84
C ASN A 17 -32.23 17.55 -11.82
N ARG A 18 -32.90 16.82 -10.91
CA ARG A 18 -32.76 15.36 -10.77
C ARG A 18 -33.53 14.56 -11.82
N LEU A 19 -34.75 14.98 -12.16
CA LEU A 19 -35.68 14.21 -12.98
C LEU A 19 -35.75 14.71 -14.44
N GLY A 20 -35.42 15.98 -14.72
CA GLY A 20 -35.72 16.58 -16.01
C GLY A 20 -37.22 16.77 -16.18
N LYS A 21 -37.80 16.28 -17.30
CA LYS A 21 -39.25 16.30 -17.53
C LYS A 21 -39.89 14.99 -17.01
N PRO A 22 -40.62 15.01 -15.88
CA PRO A 22 -41.17 13.79 -15.30
C PRO A 22 -42.26 13.18 -16.18
N VAL A 23 -42.27 11.84 -16.28
CA VAL A 23 -43.26 11.10 -17.10
C VAL A 23 -44.59 10.88 -16.37
N SER A 24 -44.58 10.81 -15.04
CA SER A 24 -45.79 10.66 -14.22
C SER A 24 -45.64 11.28 -12.83
N PRO A 25 -46.76 11.55 -12.12
CA PRO A 25 -46.73 11.99 -10.73
C PRO A 25 -46.02 11.02 -9.78
N GLN A 26 -46.10 9.72 -10.03
CA GLN A 26 -45.45 8.68 -9.20
C GLN A 26 -43.92 8.77 -9.23
N VAL A 27 -43.34 9.24 -10.35
CA VAL A 27 -41.89 9.46 -10.45
C VAL A 27 -41.45 10.63 -9.56
N VAL A 28 -42.28 11.67 -9.47
CA VAL A 28 -42.05 12.83 -8.60
C VAL A 28 -42.19 12.42 -7.13
N GLU A 29 -43.20 11.61 -6.81
CA GLU A 29 -43.41 11.05 -5.47
C GLU A 29 -42.21 10.22 -4.98
N ALA A 30 -41.76 9.25 -5.78
CA ALA A 30 -40.60 8.42 -5.43
C ALA A 30 -39.31 9.26 -5.24
N ALA A 31 -39.17 10.36 -6.00
CA ALA A 31 -38.04 11.26 -5.85
C ALA A 31 -38.13 12.09 -4.55
N ILE A 32 -39.32 12.55 -4.16
CA ILE A 32 -39.57 13.24 -2.88
C ILE A 32 -39.23 12.30 -1.71
N GLU A 33 -39.65 11.04 -1.78
CA GLU A 33 -39.31 10.03 -0.76
C GLU A 33 -37.81 9.74 -0.70
N SER A 34 -37.15 9.65 -1.86
CA SER A 34 -35.69 9.47 -1.94
C SER A 34 -34.89 10.65 -1.35
N LEU A 35 -35.49 11.83 -1.25
CA LEU A 35 -34.89 12.99 -0.58
C LEU A 35 -35.06 12.94 0.96
N GLY A 36 -35.73 11.90 1.48
CA GLY A 36 -35.94 11.70 2.91
C GLY A 36 -37.11 12.50 3.48
N ILE A 37 -37.96 13.08 2.63
CA ILE A 37 -39.16 13.81 3.04
C ILE A 37 -40.23 12.79 3.42
N ARG A 38 -40.74 12.87 4.66
CA ARG A 38 -41.73 11.91 5.16
C ARG A 38 -43.14 12.49 5.05
N PRO A 39 -44.19 11.66 5.04
CA PRO A 39 -45.59 12.13 4.95
C PRO A 39 -46.00 13.10 6.06
N LYS A 40 -45.37 13.02 7.23
CA LYS A 40 -45.63 13.92 8.36
C LYS A 40 -44.98 15.31 8.19
N ASP A 41 -43.95 15.42 7.35
CA ASP A 41 -43.22 16.67 7.12
C ASP A 41 -43.97 17.53 6.06
N THR A 42 -44.77 16.90 5.19
CA THR A 42 -45.46 17.51 4.05
C THR A 42 -46.42 18.67 4.39
N PRO A 43 -47.28 18.55 5.42
CA PRO A 43 -48.21 19.62 5.79
C PRO A 43 -47.51 20.84 6.41
N VAL A 44 -46.45 20.59 7.19
CA VAL A 44 -45.72 21.64 7.93
C VAL A 44 -44.77 22.39 6.99
N ASP A 45 -43.99 21.66 6.20
CA ASP A 45 -42.88 22.24 5.44
C ASP A 45 -43.29 22.75 4.05
N TYR A 46 -44.36 22.18 3.47
CA TYR A 46 -44.78 22.47 2.10
C TYR A 46 -46.26 22.87 1.96
N GLY A 47 -47.07 22.69 3.01
CA GLY A 47 -48.49 23.07 3.00
C GLY A 47 -49.41 22.10 2.23
N TYR A 48 -48.94 20.88 1.95
CA TYR A 48 -49.73 19.84 1.26
C TYR A 48 -50.12 18.69 2.21
N PRO A 49 -51.32 18.11 2.06
CA PRO A 49 -51.83 17.10 2.99
C PRO A 49 -51.14 15.74 2.90
N SER A 50 -50.50 15.42 1.77
CA SER A 50 -49.81 14.15 1.52
C SER A 50 -48.71 14.33 0.48
N ILE A 51 -47.76 13.39 0.44
CA ILE A 51 -46.71 13.34 -0.59
C ILE A 51 -47.34 13.23 -1.98
N GLU A 52 -48.38 12.41 -2.15
CA GLU A 52 -49.13 12.28 -3.40
C GLU A 52 -49.68 13.64 -3.89
N ALA A 53 -50.29 14.42 -3.00
CA ALA A 53 -50.84 15.74 -3.34
C ALA A 53 -49.73 16.74 -3.71
N LEU A 54 -48.61 16.71 -2.97
CA LEU A 54 -47.42 17.51 -3.27
C LEU A 54 -46.81 17.12 -4.64
N ALA A 55 -46.65 15.83 -4.90
CA ALA A 55 -46.09 15.29 -6.13
C ALA A 55 -46.96 15.62 -7.34
N ALA A 56 -48.28 15.53 -7.22
CA ALA A 56 -49.21 15.91 -8.28
C ALA A 56 -49.13 17.41 -8.61
N ALA A 57 -49.03 18.27 -7.59
CA ALA A 57 -48.88 19.71 -7.78
C ALA A 57 -47.55 20.09 -8.44
N ILE A 58 -46.44 19.48 -8.00
CA ILE A 58 -45.12 19.70 -8.60
C ILE A 58 -45.08 19.15 -10.03
N TYR A 59 -45.66 17.97 -10.29
CA TYR A 59 -45.77 17.39 -11.62
C TYR A 59 -46.52 18.32 -12.59
N GLN A 60 -47.66 18.88 -12.18
CA GLN A 60 -48.38 19.86 -13.00
C GLN A 60 -47.56 21.12 -13.24
N THR A 61 -46.87 21.63 -12.23
CA THR A 61 -46.00 22.81 -12.34
C THR A 61 -44.87 22.58 -13.35
N LEU A 62 -44.20 21.42 -13.28
CA LEU A 62 -43.14 21.01 -14.19
C LEU A 62 -43.64 20.65 -15.60
N ARG A 63 -44.94 20.40 -15.80
CA ARG A 63 -45.50 20.14 -17.13
C ARG A 63 -46.09 21.40 -17.77
N ALA A 64 -46.60 22.34 -16.97
CA ALA A 64 -47.19 23.60 -17.43
C ALA A 64 -46.14 24.63 -17.88
N GLN A 65 -44.88 24.51 -17.45
CA GLN A 65 -43.75 25.28 -17.97
C GLN A 65 -43.33 24.75 -19.35
N ASP A 66 -44.08 25.13 -20.38
CA ASP A 66 -44.08 24.44 -21.68
C ASP A 66 -42.93 24.83 -22.65
N GLN A 67 -41.92 25.60 -22.25
CA GLN A 67 -40.84 25.99 -23.19
C GLN A 67 -39.39 26.01 -22.69
N GLU A 68 -39.09 25.82 -21.40
CA GLU A 68 -37.68 25.90 -20.93
C GLU A 68 -37.21 24.71 -20.09
N ILE A 69 -38.04 23.71 -19.83
CA ILE A 69 -37.58 22.54 -19.07
C ILE A 69 -36.87 21.58 -20.02
N PRO A 70 -35.55 21.40 -19.88
CA PRO A 70 -34.82 20.40 -20.64
C PRO A 70 -35.43 19.01 -20.35
N LEU A 71 -35.77 18.29 -21.42
CA LEU A 71 -36.30 16.92 -21.37
C LEU A 71 -35.44 16.00 -20.48
N ARG A 72 -34.14 16.28 -20.44
CA ARG A 72 -33.11 15.47 -19.80
C ARG A 72 -32.68 16.04 -18.46
N ASN A 73 -32.44 15.15 -17.49
CA ASN A 73 -31.91 15.54 -16.19
C ASN A 73 -30.47 16.10 -16.32
N PHE A 74 -29.96 16.69 -15.24
CA PHE A 74 -28.62 17.27 -15.23
C PHE A 74 -27.51 16.25 -15.61
N ARG A 75 -27.65 14.99 -15.17
CA ARG A 75 -26.64 13.93 -15.41
C ARG A 75 -26.58 13.49 -16.87
N GLU A 76 -27.73 13.39 -17.52
CA GLU A 76 -27.83 13.07 -18.95
C GLU A 76 -27.23 14.19 -19.82
N ARG A 77 -27.44 15.45 -19.44
CA ARG A 77 -26.83 16.59 -20.14
C ARG A 77 -25.30 16.63 -19.96
N GLU A 78 -24.80 16.29 -18.77
CA GLU A 78 -23.36 16.20 -18.52
C GLU A 78 -22.70 15.03 -19.28
N SER A 79 -23.45 13.95 -19.52
CA SER A 79 -23.02 12.78 -20.29
C SER A 79 -22.81 13.10 -21.78
N GLU A 80 -23.72 13.85 -22.40
CA GLU A 80 -23.65 14.19 -23.83
C GLU A 80 -22.70 15.33 -24.16
N ALA A 81 -22.50 16.27 -23.21
CA ALA A 81 -21.52 17.34 -23.36
C ALA A 81 -20.06 16.85 -23.34
N ARG A 82 -19.83 15.59 -23.00
CA ARG A 82 -18.50 14.98 -23.05
C ARG A 82 -18.23 14.51 -24.47
N GLU A 83 -17.37 15.26 -25.16
CA GLU A 83 -16.84 14.91 -26.48
C GLU A 83 -16.40 13.45 -26.53
N THR A 84 -16.82 12.75 -27.59
CA THR A 84 -16.40 11.37 -27.89
C THR A 84 -14.88 11.34 -28.08
N ILE A 85 -14.17 10.89 -27.04
CA ILE A 85 -12.71 10.79 -27.02
C ILE A 85 -12.27 9.89 -28.18
N THR A 86 -11.47 10.43 -29.12
CA THR A 86 -10.93 9.65 -30.22
C THR A 86 -9.84 8.69 -29.72
N ILE A 87 -9.64 7.55 -30.38
CA ILE A 87 -8.75 6.46 -29.90
C ILE A 87 -7.28 6.94 -29.76
N SER A 88 -6.86 7.94 -30.54
CA SER A 88 -5.56 8.62 -30.44
C SER A 88 -5.37 9.35 -29.10
N ASP A 89 -6.41 10.01 -28.62
CA ASP A 89 -6.41 10.72 -27.34
C ASP A 89 -6.30 9.75 -26.17
N TYR A 90 -6.87 8.55 -26.32
CA TYR A 90 -6.84 7.52 -25.28
C TYR A 90 -5.43 6.99 -25.00
N ALA A 91 -4.62 6.75 -26.04
CA ALA A 91 -3.22 6.34 -25.88
C ALA A 91 -2.36 7.47 -25.28
N THR A 92 -2.56 8.70 -25.75
CA THR A 92 -1.86 9.90 -25.26
C THR A 92 -2.19 10.18 -23.79
N VAL A 93 -3.46 10.07 -23.40
CA VAL A 93 -3.91 10.20 -22.01
C VAL A 93 -3.31 9.09 -21.14
N LYS A 94 -3.30 7.83 -21.61
CA LYS A 94 -2.65 6.73 -20.88
C LYS A 94 -1.15 6.94 -20.71
N MET A 95 -0.46 7.43 -21.73
CA MET A 95 0.97 7.74 -21.65
C MET A 95 1.25 8.90 -20.68
N LYS A 96 0.41 9.95 -20.70
CA LYS A 96 0.50 11.06 -19.74
C LYS A 96 0.29 10.58 -18.30
N LEU A 97 -0.73 9.74 -18.08
CA LEU A 97 -0.98 9.13 -16.77
C LEU A 97 0.17 8.21 -16.34
N PHE A 98 0.71 7.42 -17.28
CA PHE A 98 1.88 6.59 -17.03
C PHE A 98 3.05 7.45 -16.57
N SER A 99 3.46 8.44 -17.36
CA SER A 99 4.57 9.34 -17.01
C SER A 99 4.37 10.02 -15.65
N GLN A 100 3.17 10.52 -15.38
CA GLN A 100 2.85 11.19 -14.11
C GLN A 100 2.94 10.24 -12.90
N TYR A 101 2.20 9.13 -12.93
CA TYR A 101 2.12 8.23 -11.77
C TYR A 101 3.34 7.33 -11.62
N TYR A 102 3.98 6.95 -12.73
CA TYR A 102 5.25 6.22 -12.71
C TYR A 102 6.35 7.07 -12.08
N SER A 103 6.50 8.32 -12.52
CA SER A 103 7.48 9.25 -11.93
C SER A 103 7.18 9.45 -10.44
N LEU A 104 5.92 9.69 -10.09
CA LEU A 104 5.50 9.82 -8.70
C LEU A 104 5.86 8.55 -7.87
N GLY A 105 5.60 7.36 -8.41
CA GLY A 105 5.99 6.10 -7.77
C GLY A 105 7.51 5.93 -7.60
N ILE A 106 8.31 6.34 -8.59
CA ILE A 106 9.79 6.38 -8.46
C ILE A 106 10.22 7.39 -7.40
N PHE A 107 9.62 8.58 -7.35
CA PHE A 107 9.91 9.58 -6.32
C PHE A 107 9.65 9.04 -4.91
N HIS A 108 8.70 8.11 -4.74
CA HIS A 108 8.48 7.45 -3.46
C HIS A 108 9.63 6.51 -3.04
N LEU A 109 10.46 6.07 -3.98
CA LEU A 109 11.64 5.24 -3.73
C LEU A 109 12.90 6.06 -3.48
N LEU A 110 12.84 7.39 -3.63
CA LEU A 110 13.96 8.28 -3.39
C LEU A 110 14.66 8.06 -2.03
N PRO A 111 13.96 7.78 -0.91
CA PRO A 111 14.64 7.47 0.34
C PRO A 111 15.54 6.24 0.25
N VAL A 112 15.14 5.20 -0.51
CA VAL A 112 15.94 4.01 -0.72
C VAL A 112 17.15 4.32 -1.60
N PHE A 113 16.97 5.09 -2.67
CA PHE A 113 18.10 5.50 -3.51
C PHE A 113 19.13 6.32 -2.73
N ILE A 114 18.69 7.19 -1.80
CA ILE A 114 19.60 7.92 -0.91
C ILE A 114 20.38 6.94 -0.02
N GLN A 115 19.75 5.90 0.52
CA GLN A 115 20.45 4.89 1.32
C GLN A 115 21.47 4.12 0.48
N ILE A 116 21.11 3.69 -0.73
CA ILE A 116 22.04 2.99 -1.64
C ILE A 116 23.22 3.89 -2.00
N ALA A 117 22.94 5.16 -2.35
CA ALA A 117 23.99 6.13 -2.64
C ALA A 117 24.91 6.36 -1.43
N ALA A 118 24.36 6.41 -0.21
CA ALA A 118 25.15 6.53 1.01
C ALA A 118 26.07 5.32 1.21
N ILE A 119 25.58 4.09 0.95
CA ILE A 119 26.40 2.87 1.01
C ILE A 119 27.55 2.94 -0.03
N ILE A 120 27.26 3.32 -1.26
CA ILE A 120 28.26 3.38 -2.34
C ILE A 120 29.33 4.45 -2.05
N LEU A 121 28.91 5.64 -1.60
CA LEU A 121 29.80 6.78 -1.42
C LEU A 121 30.57 6.74 -0.09
N PHE A 122 29.95 6.26 0.98
CA PHE A 122 30.51 6.33 2.34
C PHE A 122 30.71 4.96 3.02
N GLY A 123 30.30 3.86 2.36
CA GLY A 123 30.28 2.53 2.97
C GLY A 123 29.28 2.41 4.12
N TYR A 124 28.30 3.32 4.21
CA TYR A 124 27.48 3.52 5.40
C TYR A 124 26.07 4.00 5.05
N SER A 125 25.06 3.50 5.77
CA SER A 125 23.66 3.89 5.64
C SER A 125 23.01 4.07 7.02
N LEU A 126 21.70 4.29 7.08
CA LEU A 126 20.97 4.42 8.34
C LEU A 126 21.04 3.14 9.21
N TRP A 127 21.28 1.97 8.61
CA TRP A 127 21.37 0.69 9.33
C TRP A 127 22.37 -0.32 8.75
N THR A 128 23.08 0.00 7.66
CA THR A 128 24.05 -0.88 7.00
C THR A 128 25.44 -0.25 7.01
N TYR A 129 26.44 -1.05 7.34
CA TYR A 129 27.84 -0.66 7.26
C TYR A 129 28.66 -1.76 6.58
N THR A 130 29.49 -1.38 5.60
CA THR A 130 30.25 -2.35 4.78
C THR A 130 31.36 -3.07 5.54
N GLY A 131 31.80 -2.52 6.67
CA GLY A 131 32.85 -3.13 7.51
C GLY A 131 32.33 -4.07 8.60
N PHE A 132 31.02 -4.38 8.66
CA PHE A 132 30.52 -5.37 9.61
C PHE A 132 31.00 -6.77 9.28
N ASN A 133 31.36 -7.52 10.32
CA ASN A 133 31.55 -8.97 10.19
C ASN A 133 30.19 -9.71 10.12
N GLU A 134 30.24 -11.02 9.92
CA GLU A 134 29.03 -11.86 9.77
C GLU A 134 28.18 -11.93 11.05
N ILE A 135 28.79 -11.97 12.24
CA ILE A 135 28.06 -11.94 13.53
C ILE A 135 27.31 -10.62 13.69
N GLN A 136 28.00 -9.51 13.40
CA GLN A 136 27.42 -8.17 13.47
C GLN A 136 26.29 -8.01 12.46
N SER A 137 26.48 -8.49 11.22
CA SER A 137 25.46 -8.49 10.17
C SER A 137 24.25 -9.36 10.54
N THR A 138 24.49 -10.52 11.14
CA THR A 138 23.42 -11.41 11.67
C THR A 138 22.54 -10.65 12.67
N ALA A 139 23.16 -9.99 13.65
CA ALA A 139 22.43 -9.27 14.69
C ALA A 139 21.58 -8.12 14.11
N VAL A 140 22.17 -7.33 13.21
CA VAL A 140 21.50 -6.19 12.58
C VAL A 140 20.32 -6.65 11.73
N VAL A 141 20.54 -7.61 10.82
CA VAL A 141 19.49 -7.99 9.86
C VAL A 141 18.39 -8.81 10.53
N LEU A 142 18.69 -9.68 11.50
CA LEU A 142 17.64 -10.30 12.31
C LEU A 142 16.80 -9.25 13.04
N GLY A 143 17.43 -8.21 13.57
CA GLY A 143 16.73 -7.06 14.14
C GLY A 143 15.79 -6.39 13.14
N VAL A 144 16.30 -6.09 11.94
CA VAL A 144 15.49 -5.54 10.84
C VAL A 144 14.29 -6.43 10.52
N ILE A 145 14.50 -7.74 10.32
CA ILE A 145 13.44 -8.71 10.01
C ILE A 145 12.37 -8.71 11.09
N VAL A 146 12.75 -8.84 12.36
CA VAL A 146 11.81 -8.85 13.49
C VAL A 146 11.03 -7.53 13.56
N GLY A 147 11.71 -6.39 13.41
CA GLY A 147 11.10 -5.07 13.40
C GLY A 147 10.07 -4.91 12.27
N MET A 148 10.43 -5.28 11.03
CA MET A 148 9.55 -5.19 9.86
C MET A 148 8.35 -6.12 9.96
N VAL A 149 8.54 -7.39 10.32
CA VAL A 149 7.45 -8.37 10.42
C VAL A 149 6.48 -7.99 11.55
N SER A 150 7.00 -7.57 12.71
CA SER A 150 6.17 -7.20 13.86
C SER A 150 5.32 -5.94 13.64
N THR A 151 5.80 -5.02 12.80
CA THR A 151 5.14 -3.72 12.58
C THR A 151 4.42 -3.61 11.24
N GLY A 152 4.73 -4.47 10.27
CA GLY A 152 4.20 -4.41 8.91
C GLY A 152 2.67 -4.47 8.81
N GLY A 153 2.02 -5.20 9.72
CA GLY A 153 0.56 -5.21 9.82
C GLY A 153 -0.02 -3.83 10.17
N PHE A 154 0.58 -3.11 11.11
CA PHE A 154 0.16 -1.76 11.48
C PHE A 154 0.35 -0.77 10.33
N VAL A 155 1.45 -0.89 9.58
CA VAL A 155 1.69 -0.07 8.39
C VAL A 155 0.54 -0.20 7.40
N GLN A 156 0.06 -1.44 7.14
CA GLN A 156 -1.09 -1.67 6.26
C GLN A 156 -2.40 -1.11 6.82
N VAL A 157 -2.67 -1.26 8.12
CA VAL A 157 -3.89 -0.72 8.74
C VAL A 157 -3.88 0.81 8.74
N ILE A 158 -2.74 1.44 9.03
CA ILE A 158 -2.57 2.89 8.93
C ILE A 158 -2.83 3.33 7.48
N GLY A 159 -2.21 2.64 6.52
CA GLY A 159 -2.40 2.88 5.09
C GLY A 159 -3.87 2.91 4.68
N LYS A 160 -4.67 1.94 5.14
CA LYS A 160 -6.11 1.88 4.84
C LYS A 160 -6.95 2.87 5.66
N GLN A 161 -6.92 2.74 6.99
CA GLN A 161 -7.88 3.43 7.86
C GLN A 161 -7.61 4.95 7.91
N ALA A 162 -6.34 5.35 7.91
CA ALA A 162 -6.02 6.77 7.86
C ALA A 162 -6.36 7.38 6.49
N SER A 163 -6.17 6.64 5.39
CA SER A 163 -6.57 7.11 4.05
C SER A 163 -8.09 7.25 3.93
N PHE A 164 -8.85 6.33 4.53
CA PHE A 164 -10.31 6.42 4.61
C PHE A 164 -10.74 7.75 5.24
N TYR A 165 -10.35 8.01 6.49
CA TYR A 165 -10.73 9.25 7.18
C TYR A 165 -10.18 10.50 6.50
N TRP A 166 -8.98 10.42 5.93
CA TRP A 166 -8.38 11.53 5.19
C TRP A 166 -9.20 11.91 3.95
N ASN A 167 -9.67 10.92 3.19
CA ASN A 167 -10.50 11.15 2.01
C ASN A 167 -11.90 11.71 2.38
N TYR A 168 -12.44 11.33 3.54
CA TYR A 168 -13.66 11.91 4.10
C TYR A 168 -13.45 13.26 4.79
N LYS A 169 -12.22 13.81 4.77
CA LYS A 169 -11.84 15.08 5.42
C LYS A 169 -12.05 15.10 6.94
N ASP A 170 -12.15 13.94 7.59
CA ASP A 170 -12.20 13.81 9.04
C ASP A 170 -10.78 13.72 9.62
N TYR A 171 -10.10 14.86 9.66
CA TYR A 171 -8.70 14.93 10.08
C TYR A 171 -8.49 14.62 11.57
N ALA A 172 -9.52 14.80 12.40
CA ALA A 172 -9.47 14.43 13.80
C ALA A 172 -9.43 12.91 13.97
N MET A 173 -10.26 12.17 13.23
CA MET A 173 -10.19 10.71 13.19
C MET A 173 -8.88 10.19 12.60
N VAL A 174 -8.32 10.86 11.60
CA VAL A 174 -6.97 10.54 11.09
C VAL A 174 -5.95 10.58 12.22
N GLN A 175 -5.88 11.69 12.96
CA GLN A 175 -4.92 11.87 14.06
C GLN A 175 -5.14 10.85 15.19
N GLN A 176 -6.39 10.61 15.59
CA GLN A 176 -6.72 9.65 16.64
C GLN A 176 -6.37 8.21 16.23
N THR A 177 -6.68 7.83 14.99
CA THR A 177 -6.38 6.50 14.44
C THR A 177 -4.87 6.27 14.38
N ILE A 178 -4.10 7.22 13.84
CA ILE A 178 -2.64 7.13 13.80
C ILE A 178 -2.07 6.99 15.21
N SER A 179 -2.51 7.84 16.14
CA SER A 179 -2.00 7.83 17.51
C SER A 179 -2.31 6.52 18.24
N TYR A 180 -3.50 5.96 18.02
CA TYR A 180 -3.90 4.67 18.59
C TYR A 180 -3.06 3.52 18.01
N LEU A 181 -2.97 3.43 16.67
CA LEU A 181 -2.22 2.37 15.99
C LEU A 181 -0.71 2.44 16.28
N PHE A 182 -0.15 3.64 16.43
CA PHE A 182 1.24 3.82 16.84
C PHE A 182 1.49 3.26 18.25
N LYS A 183 0.65 3.62 19.24
CA LYS A 183 0.76 3.10 20.61
C LYS A 183 0.58 1.58 20.66
N LEU A 184 -0.39 1.05 19.93
CA LEU A 184 -0.64 -0.38 19.85
C LEU A 184 0.52 -1.13 19.17
N GLY A 185 1.07 -0.56 18.10
CA GLY A 185 2.25 -1.08 17.41
C GLY A 185 3.46 -1.16 18.31
N MET A 186 3.73 -0.09 19.07
CA MET A 186 4.83 -0.08 20.04
C MET A 186 4.65 -1.14 21.14
N LYS A 187 3.44 -1.28 21.70
CA LYS A 187 3.14 -2.35 22.68
C LYS A 187 3.35 -3.75 22.10
N THR A 188 2.92 -3.96 20.85
CA THR A 188 3.06 -5.25 20.16
C THR A 188 4.54 -5.56 19.92
N LEU A 189 5.33 -4.57 19.49
CA LEU A 189 6.77 -4.72 19.31
C LEU A 189 7.45 -5.13 20.62
N PHE A 190 7.19 -4.44 21.73
CA PHE A 190 7.70 -4.85 23.05
C PHE A 190 7.26 -6.26 23.44
N SER A 191 6.01 -6.64 23.15
CA SER A 191 5.49 -7.99 23.47
C SER A 191 6.20 -9.08 22.67
N VAL A 192 6.49 -8.83 21.38
CA VAL A 192 7.25 -9.76 20.53
C VAL A 192 8.69 -9.90 21.02
N LEU A 193 9.37 -8.78 21.30
CA LEU A 193 10.74 -8.81 21.83
C LEU A 193 10.82 -9.53 23.17
N PHE A 194 9.84 -9.30 24.06
CA PHE A 194 9.74 -10.02 25.33
C PHE A 194 9.50 -11.53 25.12
N GLY A 195 8.65 -11.91 24.15
CA GLY A 195 8.46 -13.32 23.79
C GLY A 195 9.75 -13.98 23.30
N ILE A 196 10.50 -13.31 22.42
CA ILE A 196 11.80 -13.80 21.93
C ILE A 196 12.80 -13.92 23.10
N PHE A 197 12.81 -12.95 24.02
CA PHE A 197 13.64 -12.99 25.22
C PHE A 197 13.34 -14.21 26.08
N LEU A 198 12.06 -14.50 26.34
CA LEU A 198 11.65 -15.68 27.12
C LEU A 198 12.12 -16.97 26.46
N VAL A 199 11.94 -17.10 25.14
CA VAL A 199 12.44 -18.27 24.40
C VAL A 199 13.96 -18.38 24.54
N ASN A 200 14.71 -17.29 24.37
CA ASN A 200 16.16 -17.32 24.50
C ASN A 200 16.63 -17.61 25.93
N PHE A 201 15.90 -17.16 26.94
CA PHE A 201 16.19 -17.43 28.35
C PHE A 201 16.13 -18.92 28.69
N PHE A 202 15.18 -19.67 28.09
CA PHE A 202 15.09 -21.11 28.30
C PHE A 202 16.05 -21.90 27.41
N PHE A 203 16.14 -21.56 26.13
CA PHE A 203 16.87 -22.38 25.14
C PHE A 203 18.31 -21.91 24.85
N HIS A 204 18.72 -20.74 25.35
CA HIS A 204 20.07 -20.19 25.20
C HIS A 204 20.57 -20.16 23.74
N ILE A 205 19.67 -19.82 22.81
CA ILE A 205 19.91 -19.89 21.36
C ILE A 205 20.99 -18.90 20.91
N TYR A 206 20.97 -17.69 21.48
CA TYR A 206 21.91 -16.61 21.19
C TYR A 206 22.51 -16.02 22.49
N PRO A 207 23.77 -15.57 22.45
CA PRO A 207 24.36 -14.76 23.52
C PRO A 207 23.55 -13.49 23.77
N TYR A 208 23.45 -13.09 25.04
CA TYR A 208 22.67 -11.91 25.43
C TYR A 208 23.17 -10.60 24.79
N GLU A 209 24.47 -10.49 24.52
CA GLU A 209 25.07 -9.33 23.83
C GLU A 209 24.53 -9.17 22.40
N VAL A 210 24.49 -10.28 21.65
CA VAL A 210 23.94 -10.33 20.29
C VAL A 210 22.45 -10.05 20.33
N LEU A 211 21.73 -10.65 21.27
CA LEU A 211 20.29 -10.47 21.42
C LEU A 211 19.91 -9.02 21.73
N LEU A 212 20.71 -8.31 22.54
CA LEU A 212 20.50 -6.90 22.84
C LEU A 212 20.61 -6.04 21.56
N ILE A 213 21.61 -6.32 20.73
CA ILE A 213 21.77 -5.62 19.44
C ILE A 213 20.56 -5.90 18.54
N VAL A 214 20.14 -7.17 18.40
CA VAL A 214 18.94 -7.56 17.65
C VAL A 214 17.71 -6.78 18.13
N PHE A 215 17.51 -6.69 19.45
CA PHE A 215 16.36 -5.99 20.05
C PHE A 215 16.41 -4.49 19.80
N CYS A 216 17.57 -3.85 19.93
CA CYS A 216 17.72 -2.44 19.61
C CYS A 216 17.35 -2.17 18.14
N TYR A 217 17.90 -2.95 17.20
CA TYR A 217 17.57 -2.77 15.78
C TYR A 217 16.09 -3.07 15.48
N ALA A 218 15.52 -4.14 16.04
CA ALA A 218 14.11 -4.45 15.88
C ALA A 218 13.20 -3.34 16.41
N PHE A 219 13.56 -2.78 17.57
CA PHE A 219 12.84 -1.66 18.16
C PHE A 219 12.92 -0.40 17.29
N PHE A 220 14.14 0.04 16.93
CA PHE A 220 14.36 1.26 16.16
C PHE A 220 13.76 1.17 14.75
N VAL A 221 13.96 0.05 14.04
CA VAL A 221 13.42 -0.15 12.69
C VAL A 221 11.90 -0.29 12.72
N GLY A 222 11.36 -1.05 13.68
CA GLY A 222 9.91 -1.15 13.85
C GLY A 222 9.28 0.22 14.14
N LEU A 223 9.87 1.01 15.03
CA LEU A 223 9.39 2.35 15.37
C LEU A 223 9.50 3.32 14.18
N LEU A 224 10.60 3.23 13.42
CA LEU A 224 10.81 3.98 12.18
C LEU A 224 9.71 3.71 11.16
N LEU A 225 9.37 2.44 10.91
CA LEU A 225 8.28 2.10 9.99
C LEU A 225 6.93 2.62 10.47
N LEU A 226 6.63 2.50 11.77
CA LEU A 226 5.38 2.98 12.36
C LEU A 226 5.22 4.51 12.23
N ILE A 227 6.30 5.29 12.42
CA ILE A 227 6.23 6.76 12.35
C ILE A 227 6.21 7.29 10.92
N LEU A 228 6.80 6.56 9.96
CA LEU A 228 6.77 6.93 8.54
C LEU A 228 5.46 6.56 7.85
N ALA A 229 4.80 5.48 8.28
CA ALA A 229 3.57 4.97 7.66
C ALA A 229 2.46 6.04 7.45
N PRO A 230 2.18 6.96 8.40
CA PRO A 230 1.16 7.99 8.24
C PRO A 230 1.41 9.00 7.13
N LEU A 231 2.68 9.21 6.72
CA LEU A 231 3.05 10.22 5.71
C LEU A 231 2.46 9.90 4.33
N HIS A 232 2.22 8.62 4.04
CA HIS A 232 1.60 8.19 2.80
C HIS A 232 0.10 8.56 2.72
N PRO A 233 -0.77 8.16 3.68
CA PRO A 233 -2.17 8.58 3.74
C PRO A 233 -2.39 10.09 3.69
N ILE A 234 -1.60 10.88 4.43
CA ILE A 234 -1.76 12.35 4.50
C ILE A 234 -1.16 13.10 3.30
N LYS A 235 -0.68 12.37 2.28
CA LYS A 235 -0.07 12.90 1.06
C LYS A 235 1.19 13.76 1.28
N GLN A 236 1.95 13.50 2.36
CA GLN A 236 3.20 14.20 2.69
C GLN A 236 4.42 13.27 2.51
N ARG A 237 4.46 12.51 1.41
CA ARG A 237 5.48 11.47 1.15
C ARG A 237 6.91 12.03 1.03
N TRP A 238 7.07 13.28 0.57
CA TRP A 238 8.37 13.95 0.46
C TRP A 238 9.11 14.03 1.81
N MET A 239 8.37 14.10 2.92
CA MET A 239 8.93 14.17 4.26
C MET A 239 9.67 12.88 4.65
N ILE A 240 9.31 11.73 4.04
CA ILE A 240 10.02 10.46 4.23
C ILE A 240 11.47 10.63 3.79
N THR A 241 11.67 11.15 2.57
CA THR A 241 13.00 11.40 1.99
C THR A 241 13.81 12.38 2.85
N VAL A 242 13.19 13.50 3.24
CA VAL A 242 13.86 14.54 4.04
C VAL A 242 14.30 14.00 5.40
N SER A 243 13.43 13.24 6.08
CA SER A 243 13.72 12.70 7.40
C SER A 243 14.81 11.62 7.36
N ILE A 244 14.79 10.77 6.33
CA ILE A 244 15.83 9.75 6.12
C ILE A 244 17.17 10.39 5.76
N LEU A 245 17.18 11.40 4.90
CA LEU A 245 18.39 12.15 4.57
C LEU A 245 18.97 12.83 5.81
N ALA A 246 18.14 13.52 6.60
CA ALA A 246 18.56 14.18 7.82
C ALA A 246 19.20 13.21 8.83
N GLY A 247 18.57 12.04 9.07
CA GLY A 247 19.13 11.02 9.95
C GLY A 247 20.43 10.40 9.42
N THR A 248 20.52 10.20 8.09
CA THR A 248 21.74 9.65 7.46
C THR A 248 22.90 10.61 7.59
N VAL A 249 22.68 11.89 7.29
CA VAL A 249 23.69 12.94 7.45
C VAL A 249 24.10 13.06 8.92
N ALA A 250 23.16 13.06 9.85
CA ALA A 250 23.46 13.13 11.28
C ALA A 250 24.30 11.94 11.77
N ALA A 251 23.98 10.72 11.32
CA ALA A 251 24.77 9.52 11.63
C ALA A 251 26.17 9.58 11.04
N LEU A 252 26.31 10.03 9.79
CA LEU A 252 27.61 10.19 9.13
C LEU A 252 28.48 11.24 9.82
N LEU A 253 27.90 12.37 10.21
CA LEU A 253 28.61 13.41 10.97
C LEU A 253 29.07 12.88 12.32
N LEU A 254 28.23 12.13 13.04
CA LEU A 254 28.61 11.54 14.31
C LEU A 254 29.72 10.50 14.15
N LYS A 255 29.62 9.63 13.14
CA LYS A 255 30.65 8.62 12.81
C LYS A 255 32.01 9.26 12.46
N ASN A 256 32.01 10.36 11.72
CA ASN A 256 33.26 11.00 11.28
C ASN A 256 33.91 11.86 12.37
N ASN A 257 33.13 12.38 13.33
CA ASN A 257 33.59 13.31 14.36
C ASN A 257 33.77 12.66 15.74
N SER A 258 33.52 11.36 15.90
CA SER A 258 33.57 10.68 17.19
C SER A 258 33.92 9.20 17.03
N ASP A 259 34.61 8.63 18.02
CA ASP A 259 35.01 7.21 18.05
C ASP A 259 33.89 6.29 18.59
N TYR A 260 32.62 6.68 18.43
CA TYR A 260 31.51 5.87 18.91
C TYR A 260 31.37 4.58 18.08
N PRO A 261 31.01 3.45 18.71
CA PRO A 261 30.66 2.23 18.00
C PRO A 261 29.57 2.47 16.95
N ILE A 262 29.69 1.79 15.82
CA ILE A 262 28.81 1.96 14.64
C ILE A 262 27.34 1.70 14.97
N TYR A 263 27.06 0.81 15.92
CA TYR A 263 25.70 0.59 16.38
C TYR A 263 25.07 1.85 16.98
N ILE A 264 25.83 2.61 17.77
CA ILE A 264 25.37 3.84 18.39
C ILE A 264 25.13 4.91 17.33
N THR A 265 26.01 5.03 16.34
CA THR A 265 25.83 5.99 15.24
C THR A 265 24.61 5.67 14.38
N HIS A 266 24.30 4.38 14.13
CA HIS A 266 23.05 3.97 13.49
C HIS A 266 21.82 4.31 14.34
N TRP A 267 21.82 3.93 15.62
CA TRP A 267 20.68 4.22 16.53
C TRP A 267 20.42 5.72 16.64
N PHE A 268 21.48 6.52 16.69
CA PHE A 268 21.38 7.98 16.66
C PHE A 268 20.73 8.48 15.37
N GLY A 269 21.21 8.03 14.21
CA GLY A 269 20.63 8.39 12.91
C GLY A 269 19.14 8.05 12.81
N ILE A 270 18.76 6.83 13.20
CA ILE A 270 17.37 6.39 13.20
C ILE A 270 16.53 7.23 14.17
N THR A 271 17.06 7.54 15.35
CA THR A 271 16.40 8.42 16.33
C THR A 271 16.15 9.81 15.76
N ILE A 272 17.13 10.41 15.08
CA ILE A 272 16.95 11.71 14.41
C ILE A 272 15.85 11.64 13.35
N THR A 273 15.82 10.59 12.51
CA THR A 273 14.75 10.41 11.53
C THR A 273 13.37 10.31 12.18
N ILE A 274 13.26 9.55 13.28
CA ILE A 274 12.02 9.41 14.04
C ILE A 274 11.58 10.76 14.62
N LEU A 275 12.50 11.48 15.29
CA LEU A 275 12.21 12.78 15.91
C LEU A 275 11.78 13.82 14.87
N VAL A 276 12.51 13.94 13.75
CA VAL A 276 12.16 14.87 12.67
C VAL A 276 10.76 14.58 12.11
N THR A 277 10.44 13.30 11.89
CA THR A 277 9.12 12.88 11.41
C THR A 277 8.02 13.18 12.44
N GLN A 278 8.28 12.88 13.71
CA GLN A 278 7.32 13.09 14.80
C GLN A 278 7.02 14.57 15.01
N VAL A 279 8.06 15.42 14.99
CA VAL A 279 7.93 16.88 15.07
C VAL A 279 7.11 17.41 13.90
N PHE A 280 7.39 16.94 12.67
CA PHE A 280 6.59 17.31 11.50
C PHE A 280 5.11 16.93 11.65
N LEU A 281 4.81 15.68 12.03
CA LEU A 281 3.43 15.21 12.22
C LEU A 281 2.70 16.04 13.29
N PHE A 282 3.37 16.36 14.39
CA PHE A 282 2.82 17.21 15.45
C PHE A 282 2.43 18.60 14.92
N PHE A 283 3.34 19.28 14.22
CA PHE A 283 3.07 20.61 13.66
C PHE A 283 2.03 20.55 12.53
N PHE A 284 2.03 19.50 11.71
CA PHE A 284 1.07 19.29 10.65
C PHE A 284 -0.36 19.22 11.18
N PHE A 285 -0.62 18.34 12.16
CA PHE A 285 -1.96 18.23 12.75
C PHE A 285 -2.34 19.47 13.57
N LYS A 286 -1.38 20.11 14.26
CA LYS A 286 -1.63 21.38 14.95
C LYS A 286 -2.04 22.50 13.98
N SER A 287 -1.45 22.54 12.78
CA SER A 287 -1.82 23.50 11.73
C SER A 287 -3.24 23.26 11.21
N ILE A 288 -3.65 22.00 11.04
CA ILE A 288 -5.01 21.63 10.63
C ILE A 288 -6.03 22.03 11.72
N GLN A 289 -5.71 21.78 13.00
CA GLN A 289 -6.55 22.19 14.13
C GLN A 289 -6.75 23.70 14.18
N LYS A 290 -5.69 24.49 14.01
CA LYS A 290 -5.76 25.96 13.98
C LYS A 290 -6.66 26.50 12.86
N LYS A 291 -6.79 25.77 11.75
CA LYS A 291 -7.66 26.14 10.63
C LYS A 291 -9.14 25.79 10.87
N GLY A 292 -9.49 25.26 12.04
CA GLY A 292 -10.88 24.88 12.35
C GLY A 292 -11.39 23.66 11.58
N LEU A 293 -10.51 22.93 10.88
CA LEU A 293 -10.87 21.79 10.03
C LEU A 293 -11.15 20.50 10.83
N ASN A 294 -10.94 20.53 12.16
CA ASN A 294 -11.22 19.43 13.08
C ASN A 294 -12.57 19.67 13.80
N ALA A 295 -13.66 19.84 13.06
CA ALA A 295 -14.98 20.00 13.66
C ALA A 295 -15.55 18.62 14.06
N HIS A 296 -15.74 18.40 15.37
CA HIS A 296 -16.46 17.28 15.99
C HIS A 296 -15.97 15.87 15.61
N SER A 297 -15.27 15.23 16.54
CA SER A 297 -14.82 13.84 16.40
C SER A 297 -15.48 12.96 17.46
N ALA A 298 -16.34 12.03 17.05
CA ALA A 298 -16.79 10.96 17.92
C ALA A 298 -15.58 10.15 18.44
N PRO A 299 -15.60 9.57 19.65
CA PRO A 299 -14.47 8.79 20.14
C PRO A 299 -14.19 7.59 19.22
N LEU A 300 -12.92 7.30 19.00
CA LEU A 300 -12.49 6.13 18.22
C LEU A 300 -13.06 4.85 18.82
N LYS A 301 -13.94 4.15 18.08
CA LYS A 301 -14.48 2.85 18.49
C LYS A 301 -13.44 1.76 18.21
N THR A 302 -12.53 1.56 19.15
CA THR A 302 -11.39 0.63 19.03
C THR A 302 -11.76 -0.80 18.63
N PRO A 303 -12.83 -1.45 19.16
CA PRO A 303 -13.21 -2.79 18.72
C PRO A 303 -13.63 -2.84 17.23
N VAL A 304 -14.29 -1.78 16.76
CA VAL A 304 -14.72 -1.67 15.36
C VAL A 304 -13.51 -1.55 14.44
N VAL A 305 -12.53 -0.71 14.80
CA VAL A 305 -11.29 -0.55 14.02
C VAL A 305 -10.53 -1.86 13.93
N LEU A 306 -10.42 -2.62 15.02
CA LEU A 306 -9.74 -3.92 15.02
C LEU A 306 -10.49 -4.95 14.17
N PHE A 307 -11.80 -5.08 14.35
CA PHE A 307 -12.62 -6.06 13.64
C PHE A 307 -12.67 -5.81 12.12
N HIS A 308 -12.66 -4.56 11.67
CA HIS A 308 -12.69 -4.24 10.24
C HIS A 308 -11.31 -4.35 9.56
N ASN A 309 -10.23 -4.41 10.34
CA ASN A 309 -8.87 -4.30 9.83
C ASN A 309 -7.96 -5.48 10.16
N TYR A 310 -8.41 -6.51 10.91
CA TYR A 310 -7.57 -7.67 11.21
C TYR A 310 -7.00 -8.34 9.94
N SER A 311 -7.79 -8.45 8.86
CA SER A 311 -7.32 -9.03 7.60
C SER A 311 -6.21 -8.20 6.95
N HIS A 312 -6.26 -6.87 7.09
CA HIS A 312 -5.23 -5.96 6.57
C HIS A 312 -3.97 -6.05 7.41
N PHE A 313 -4.14 -6.15 8.72
CA PHE A 313 -3.05 -6.38 9.66
C PHE A 313 -2.31 -7.69 9.38
N LEU A 314 -3.04 -8.81 9.31
CA LEU A 314 -2.45 -10.13 9.04
C LEU A 314 -1.78 -10.16 7.66
N TYR A 315 -2.42 -9.60 6.63
CA TYR A 315 -1.81 -9.55 5.31
C TYR A 315 -0.48 -8.78 5.32
N GLY A 316 -0.44 -7.61 5.96
CA GLY A 316 0.78 -6.81 6.06
C GLY A 316 1.92 -7.54 6.75
N MET A 317 1.64 -8.15 7.90
CA MET A 317 2.61 -8.97 8.65
C MET A 317 3.13 -10.14 7.80
N LEU A 318 2.22 -10.89 7.17
CA LEU A 318 2.55 -12.06 6.37
C LEU A 318 3.31 -11.70 5.09
N LEU A 319 3.04 -10.55 4.48
CA LEU A 319 3.80 -10.09 3.30
C LEU A 319 5.27 -9.86 3.64
N TYR A 320 5.58 -9.22 4.77
CA TYR A 320 6.97 -9.09 5.23
C TYR A 320 7.57 -10.44 5.59
N ALA A 321 6.82 -11.32 6.27
CA ALA A 321 7.30 -12.66 6.58
C ALA A 321 7.67 -13.43 5.29
N PHE A 322 6.82 -13.36 4.27
CA PHE A 322 7.05 -14.00 2.97
C PHE A 322 8.38 -13.57 2.33
N ILE A 323 8.73 -12.29 2.40
CA ILE A 323 9.96 -11.73 1.81
C ILE A 323 11.24 -12.23 2.51
N PHE A 324 11.16 -12.64 3.78
CA PHE A 324 12.32 -13.01 4.59
C PHE A 324 12.43 -14.52 4.88
N VAL A 325 11.39 -15.32 4.63
CA VAL A 325 11.39 -16.76 4.95
C VAL A 325 12.54 -17.51 4.29
N ASP A 326 12.80 -17.26 3.01
CA ASP A 326 13.88 -17.93 2.27
C ASP A 326 15.27 -17.55 2.78
N ARG A 327 15.46 -16.30 3.22
CA ARG A 327 16.71 -15.83 3.87
C ARG A 327 16.97 -16.60 5.16
N ILE A 328 15.97 -16.70 6.04
CA ILE A 328 16.09 -17.46 7.30
C ILE A 328 16.43 -18.94 7.03
N LEU A 329 15.86 -19.52 5.98
CA LEU A 329 16.13 -20.90 5.58
C LEU A 329 17.54 -21.11 5.02
N ALA A 330 18.03 -20.19 4.19
CA ALA A 330 19.40 -20.22 3.70
C ALA A 330 20.41 -20.11 4.85
N TRP A 331 20.17 -19.14 5.75
CA TRP A 331 21.03 -18.82 6.90
C TRP A 331 21.04 -19.87 8.00
N SER A 332 19.98 -20.67 8.11
CA SER A 332 19.94 -21.79 9.05
C SER A 332 20.56 -23.07 8.48
N SER A 333 21.00 -23.02 7.21
CA SER A 333 21.82 -23.97 6.46
C SER A 333 22.54 -25.08 7.23
N GLY A 334 23.53 -24.63 8.00
CA GLY A 334 24.55 -25.48 8.61
C GLY A 334 25.49 -26.16 7.60
N ILE A 335 25.30 -25.96 6.28
CA ILE A 335 26.09 -26.64 5.23
C ILE A 335 27.50 -26.06 5.13
N GLN A 336 27.69 -24.77 5.44
CA GLN A 336 29.02 -24.19 5.65
C GLN A 336 29.43 -24.36 7.12
N ALA A 337 30.71 -24.63 7.34
CA ALA A 337 31.36 -24.99 8.60
C ALA A 337 30.63 -24.51 9.87
N ASN A 338 30.21 -25.49 10.70
CA ASN A 338 29.67 -25.38 12.05
C ASN A 338 29.40 -23.93 12.53
N PRO A 339 28.29 -23.30 12.08
CA PRO A 339 28.05 -21.90 12.33
C PRO A 339 27.84 -21.64 13.82
N PRO A 340 28.22 -20.46 14.34
CA PRO A 340 28.11 -20.16 15.77
C PRO A 340 26.66 -20.06 16.25
N PHE A 341 25.70 -19.85 15.35
CA PHE A 341 24.28 -19.67 15.66
C PHE A 341 23.36 -20.50 14.75
N LEU A 342 22.14 -20.77 15.23
CA LEU A 342 21.12 -21.51 14.48
C LEU A 342 20.71 -20.80 13.19
N VAL A 343 20.60 -19.48 13.21
CA VAL A 343 20.47 -18.64 12.02
C VAL A 343 21.68 -17.73 11.96
N TYR A 344 22.50 -17.90 10.92
CA TYR A 344 23.76 -17.19 10.75
C TYR A 344 23.84 -16.56 9.36
N PHE A 345 24.18 -15.27 9.32
CA PHE A 345 24.16 -14.46 8.11
C PHE A 345 25.05 -15.05 7.01
N GLU A 346 24.46 -15.39 5.87
CA GLU A 346 25.19 -15.80 4.68
C GLU A 346 25.27 -14.63 3.70
N LYS A 347 26.50 -14.17 3.46
CA LYS A 347 26.79 -12.93 2.74
C LYS A 347 26.41 -13.00 1.27
N ASN A 348 26.67 -14.11 0.59
CA ASN A 348 26.42 -14.22 -0.85
C ASN A 348 24.92 -14.27 -1.14
N TYR A 349 24.16 -14.96 -0.29
CA TYR A 349 22.71 -15.06 -0.35
C TYR A 349 22.06 -13.70 -0.14
N GLU A 350 22.46 -13.00 0.93
CA GLU A 350 21.88 -11.70 1.22
C GLU A 350 22.17 -10.71 0.10
N LEU A 351 23.41 -10.67 -0.40
CA LEU A 351 23.78 -9.75 -1.48
C LEU A 351 22.98 -10.03 -2.75
N GLY A 352 22.82 -11.29 -3.15
CA GLY A 352 22.00 -11.67 -4.30
C GLY A 352 20.53 -11.27 -4.14
N MET A 353 19.96 -11.50 -2.95
CA MET A 353 18.57 -11.17 -2.66
C MET A 353 18.30 -9.67 -2.50
N ASP A 354 19.27 -8.90 -1.97
CA ASP A 354 19.20 -7.45 -1.86
C ASP A 354 19.27 -6.79 -3.25
N LEU A 355 20.08 -7.31 -4.17
CA LEU A 355 20.04 -6.87 -5.56
C LEU A 355 18.71 -7.22 -6.24
N ALA A 356 18.17 -8.41 -5.94
CA ALA A 356 16.91 -8.86 -6.50
C ALA A 356 15.73 -8.00 -6.04
N ILE A 357 15.69 -7.59 -4.77
CA ILE A 357 14.61 -6.72 -4.26
C ILE A 357 14.68 -5.30 -4.85
N LEU A 358 15.84 -4.83 -5.33
CA LEU A 358 15.91 -3.55 -6.07
C LEU A 358 15.07 -3.59 -7.36
N VAL A 359 15.04 -4.74 -8.05
CA VAL A 359 14.17 -4.94 -9.22
C VAL A 359 12.70 -4.79 -8.82
N PHE A 360 12.30 -5.38 -7.69
CA PHE A 360 10.95 -5.20 -7.13
C PHE A 360 10.64 -3.74 -6.83
N LEU A 361 11.56 -3.02 -6.19
CA LEU A 361 11.35 -1.62 -5.84
C LEU A 361 11.14 -0.76 -7.08
N LEU A 362 11.92 -0.95 -8.14
CA LEU A 362 11.75 -0.22 -9.41
C LEU A 362 10.37 -0.45 -10.06
N LEU A 363 9.68 -1.55 -9.75
CA LEU A 363 8.32 -1.81 -10.22
C LEU A 363 7.24 -1.02 -9.46
N ALA A 364 7.56 -0.38 -8.33
CA ALA A 364 6.60 0.42 -7.56
C ALA A 364 5.96 1.54 -8.39
N GLY A 365 6.71 2.11 -9.35
CA GLY A 365 6.19 3.07 -10.33
C GLY A 365 5.00 2.53 -11.13
N VAL A 366 5.11 1.29 -11.62
CA VAL A 366 4.03 0.64 -12.37
C VAL A 366 2.86 0.26 -11.47
N LEU A 367 3.12 -0.16 -10.24
CA LEU A 367 2.06 -0.45 -9.27
C LEU A 367 1.21 0.79 -8.97
N GLU A 368 1.84 1.95 -8.71
CA GLU A 368 1.16 3.23 -8.46
C GLU A 368 0.38 3.69 -9.71
N PHE A 369 0.99 3.60 -10.90
CA PHE A 369 0.28 3.87 -12.15
C PHE A 369 -0.95 2.97 -12.34
N SER A 370 -0.80 1.67 -12.10
CA SER A 370 -1.85 0.70 -12.35
C SER A 370 -3.03 0.87 -11.40
N ILE A 371 -2.80 1.22 -10.13
CA ILE A 371 -3.87 1.42 -9.15
C ILE A 371 -4.60 2.75 -9.37
N ALA A 372 -3.87 3.83 -9.69
CA ALA A 372 -4.47 5.12 -9.99
C ALA A 372 -5.33 5.05 -11.26
N THR A 373 -4.82 4.39 -12.29
CA THR A 373 -5.51 4.18 -13.56
C THR A 373 -6.72 3.28 -13.39
N PHE A 374 -6.59 2.19 -12.64
CA PHE A 374 -7.71 1.27 -12.34
C PHE A 374 -8.84 1.97 -11.58
N THR A 375 -8.52 2.68 -10.50
CA THR A 375 -9.53 3.39 -9.68
C THR A 375 -10.29 4.43 -10.51
N ARG A 376 -9.58 5.18 -11.37
CA ARG A 376 -10.19 6.17 -12.26
C ARG A 376 -11.10 5.52 -13.31
N PHE A 377 -10.67 4.43 -13.94
CA PHE A 377 -11.47 3.76 -14.96
C PHE A 377 -12.65 2.97 -14.39
N ILE A 378 -12.57 2.52 -13.14
CA ILE A 378 -13.73 1.97 -12.43
C ILE A 378 -14.82 3.03 -12.28
N ASP A 379 -14.48 4.21 -11.74
CA ASP A 379 -15.44 5.30 -11.52
C ASP A 379 -16.06 5.81 -12.84
N ILE A 380 -15.24 5.98 -13.88
CA ILE A 380 -15.72 6.41 -15.21
C ILE A 380 -16.59 5.32 -15.85
N GLY A 381 -16.13 4.07 -15.85
CA GLY A 381 -16.83 3.00 -16.53
C GLY A 381 -18.18 2.68 -15.89
N GLN A 382 -18.31 2.78 -14.56
CA GLN A 382 -19.60 2.58 -13.90
C GLN A 382 -20.61 3.69 -14.26
N LYS A 383 -20.18 4.95 -14.36
CA LYS A 383 -21.06 6.08 -14.71
C LYS A 383 -21.55 6.06 -16.16
N ASN A 384 -20.74 5.47 -17.06
CA ASN A 384 -20.99 5.52 -18.51
C ASN A 384 -21.55 4.22 -19.09
N THR A 385 -21.56 3.13 -18.33
CA THR A 385 -22.05 1.82 -18.83
C THR A 385 -23.54 1.68 -18.52
N ALA A 386 -24.36 1.55 -19.56
CA ALA A 386 -25.77 1.23 -19.42
C ALA A 386 -25.95 -0.19 -18.84
N SER A 387 -27.04 -0.44 -18.11
CA SER A 387 -27.28 -1.70 -17.37
C SER A 387 -27.33 -2.96 -18.25
N ASP A 388 -27.56 -2.80 -19.55
CA ASP A 388 -27.56 -3.85 -20.57
C ASP A 388 -26.16 -4.16 -21.13
N GLN A 389 -25.15 -3.33 -20.83
CA GLN A 389 -23.79 -3.42 -21.39
C GLN A 389 -22.73 -3.87 -20.37
N ILE A 390 -23.13 -4.47 -19.24
CA ILE A 390 -22.25 -4.91 -18.15
C ILE A 390 -21.11 -5.83 -18.65
N ALA A 391 -21.39 -6.70 -19.61
CA ALA A 391 -20.38 -7.60 -20.19
C ALA A 391 -19.25 -6.84 -20.92
N ASN A 392 -19.57 -5.73 -21.59
CA ASN A 392 -18.59 -4.91 -22.29
C ASN A 392 -17.66 -4.18 -21.31
N TYR A 393 -18.22 -3.71 -20.20
CA TYR A 393 -17.45 -3.09 -19.12
C TYR A 393 -16.49 -4.08 -18.46
N ALA A 394 -16.93 -5.31 -18.19
CA ALA A 394 -16.07 -6.38 -17.69
C ALA A 394 -14.90 -6.69 -18.64
N LEU A 395 -15.16 -6.76 -19.95
CA LEU A 395 -14.13 -6.97 -20.97
C LEU A 395 -13.14 -5.80 -21.05
N GLU A 396 -13.62 -4.56 -20.92
CA GLU A 396 -12.76 -3.38 -20.89
C GLU A 396 -11.83 -3.39 -19.65
N MET A 397 -12.36 -3.71 -18.47
CA MET A 397 -11.55 -3.82 -17.25
C MET A 397 -10.50 -4.93 -17.37
N GLN A 398 -10.85 -6.07 -17.96
CA GLN A 398 -9.87 -7.13 -18.25
C GLN A 398 -8.80 -6.68 -19.24
N ARG A 399 -9.16 -5.92 -20.28
CA ARG A 399 -8.21 -5.36 -21.25
C ARG A 399 -7.25 -4.39 -20.57
N ASN A 400 -7.75 -3.50 -19.72
CA ASN A 400 -6.92 -2.57 -18.95
C ASN A 400 -5.98 -3.32 -18.00
N TYR A 401 -6.47 -4.33 -17.31
CA TYR A 401 -5.62 -5.20 -16.48
C TYR A 401 -4.48 -5.85 -17.28
N ARG A 402 -4.75 -6.38 -18.49
CA ARG A 402 -3.70 -6.94 -19.35
C ARG A 402 -2.64 -5.90 -19.72
N ILE A 403 -3.03 -4.66 -19.99
CA ILE A 403 -2.08 -3.57 -20.28
C ILE A 403 -1.17 -3.32 -19.09
N HIS A 404 -1.72 -3.29 -17.87
CA HIS A 404 -0.94 -3.10 -16.65
C HIS A 404 0.04 -4.24 -16.38
N VAL A 405 -0.38 -5.49 -16.64
CA VAL A 405 0.51 -6.66 -16.57
C VAL A 405 1.64 -6.58 -17.60
N ILE A 406 1.34 -6.19 -18.84
CA ILE A 406 2.37 -6.01 -19.88
C ILE A 406 3.36 -4.90 -19.48
N ALA A 407 2.86 -3.76 -18.97
CA ALA A 407 3.71 -2.68 -18.48
C ALA A 407 4.61 -3.15 -17.34
N LEU A 408 4.09 -3.97 -16.42
CA LEU A 408 4.88 -4.57 -15.32
C LEU A 408 5.99 -5.48 -15.84
N TRP A 409 5.72 -6.34 -16.83
CA TRP A 409 6.75 -7.20 -17.41
C TRP A 409 7.81 -6.43 -18.18
N ILE A 410 7.42 -5.45 -19.01
CA ILE A 410 8.36 -4.63 -19.76
C ILE A 410 9.28 -3.86 -18.80
N THR A 411 8.69 -3.17 -17.82
CA THR A 411 9.49 -2.44 -16.81
C THR A 411 10.31 -3.36 -15.93
N GLY A 412 9.83 -4.56 -15.62
CA GLY A 412 10.57 -5.57 -14.87
C GLY A 412 11.80 -6.07 -15.62
N ILE A 413 11.66 -6.37 -16.92
CA ILE A 413 12.80 -6.76 -17.77
C ILE A 413 13.80 -5.62 -17.90
N LEU A 414 13.33 -4.38 -18.09
CA LEU A 414 14.20 -3.20 -18.16
C LEU A 414 14.93 -2.95 -16.83
N ALA A 415 14.23 -3.04 -15.70
CA ALA A 415 14.81 -2.89 -14.36
C ALA A 415 15.84 -4.00 -14.09
N PHE A 416 15.51 -5.25 -14.43
CA PHE A 416 16.41 -6.38 -14.30
C PHE A 416 17.67 -6.19 -15.15
N GLY A 417 17.52 -5.82 -16.42
CA GLY A 417 18.62 -5.53 -17.34
C GLY A 417 19.49 -4.35 -16.87
N LEU A 418 18.88 -3.30 -16.31
CA LEU A 418 19.58 -2.16 -15.74
C LEU A 418 20.45 -2.58 -14.55
N ILE A 419 19.87 -3.29 -13.57
CA ILE A 419 20.63 -3.76 -12.39
C ILE A 419 21.73 -4.73 -12.84
N PHE A 420 21.43 -5.65 -13.76
CA PHE A 420 22.41 -6.58 -14.30
C PHE A 420 23.57 -5.87 -15.02
N TYR A 421 23.29 -4.81 -15.79
CA TYR A 421 24.31 -3.98 -16.41
C TYR A 421 25.17 -3.24 -15.36
N LEU A 422 24.54 -2.65 -14.34
CA LEU A 422 25.25 -1.99 -13.24
C LEU A 422 26.17 -2.95 -12.48
N LEU A 423 25.81 -4.23 -12.34
CA LEU A 423 26.65 -5.25 -11.71
C LEU A 423 27.93 -5.57 -12.49
N GLN A 424 27.92 -5.40 -13.81
CA GLN A 424 29.09 -5.63 -14.66
C GLN A 424 30.02 -4.42 -14.72
N ALA A 425 29.61 -3.27 -14.18
CA ALA A 425 30.41 -2.06 -14.24
C ALA A 425 31.74 -2.22 -13.46
N PRO A 426 32.83 -1.55 -13.87
CA PRO A 426 34.16 -1.72 -13.26
C PRO A 426 34.22 -1.34 -11.77
N TRP A 427 33.32 -0.48 -11.31
CA TRP A 427 33.21 -0.07 -9.91
C TRP A 427 32.31 -1.00 -9.08
N ALA A 428 31.66 -1.99 -9.71
CA ALA A 428 30.69 -2.89 -9.09
C ALA A 428 31.31 -4.24 -8.69
N LEU A 429 30.44 -5.24 -8.47
CA LEU A 429 30.74 -6.53 -7.84
C LEU A 429 31.95 -7.27 -8.44
N LYS A 430 32.12 -7.19 -9.77
CA LYS A 430 33.08 -7.98 -10.54
C LYS A 430 34.55 -7.73 -10.18
N ASN A 431 34.86 -6.55 -9.63
CA ASN A 431 36.24 -6.17 -9.28
C ASN A 431 36.53 -6.23 -7.78
N HIS A 432 35.53 -6.46 -6.94
CA HIS A 432 35.65 -6.47 -5.48
C HIS A 432 35.49 -7.86 -4.85
N PHE A 433 35.04 -8.87 -5.61
CA PHE A 433 34.71 -10.21 -5.10
C PHE A 433 35.37 -11.34 -5.90
N LYS A 434 35.54 -12.51 -5.26
CA LYS A 434 36.10 -13.71 -5.90
C LYS A 434 35.13 -14.27 -6.96
N PRO A 435 35.64 -14.91 -8.04
CA PRO A 435 34.79 -15.41 -9.15
C PRO A 435 33.67 -16.37 -8.71
N GLU A 436 33.96 -17.26 -7.76
CA GLU A 436 32.99 -18.24 -7.23
C GLU A 436 31.84 -17.58 -6.47
N MET A 437 32.15 -16.55 -5.67
CA MET A 437 31.15 -15.75 -4.95
C MET A 437 30.24 -14.98 -5.91
N ILE A 438 30.82 -14.49 -7.02
CA ILE A 438 30.06 -13.78 -8.06
C ILE A 438 29.08 -14.74 -8.75
N ALA A 439 29.48 -15.97 -9.06
CA ALA A 439 28.60 -16.95 -9.72
C ALA A 439 27.39 -17.34 -8.85
N GLN A 440 27.60 -17.58 -7.55
CA GLN A 440 26.52 -17.89 -6.60
C GLN A 440 25.58 -16.70 -6.43
N CYS A 441 26.13 -15.51 -6.18
CA CYS A 441 25.37 -14.28 -6.04
C CYS A 441 24.52 -13.99 -7.30
N LEU A 442 25.08 -14.20 -8.50
CA LEU A 442 24.36 -13.99 -9.76
C LEU A 442 23.19 -14.96 -9.92
N THR A 443 23.36 -16.22 -9.53
CA THR A 443 22.28 -17.22 -9.59
C THR A 443 21.12 -16.81 -8.68
N ILE A 444 21.43 -16.43 -7.44
CA ILE A 444 20.45 -15.96 -6.46
C ILE A 444 19.76 -14.68 -6.94
N PHE A 445 20.52 -13.73 -7.50
CA PHE A 445 19.98 -12.51 -8.10
C PHE A 445 19.01 -12.81 -9.25
N ILE A 446 19.36 -13.72 -10.16
CA ILE A 446 18.51 -14.07 -11.30
C ILE A 446 17.20 -14.71 -10.83
N VAL A 447 17.29 -15.76 -10.00
CA VAL A 447 16.12 -16.50 -9.54
C VAL A 447 15.25 -15.62 -8.63
N GLY A 448 15.86 -14.91 -7.69
CA GLY A 448 15.17 -13.97 -6.80
C GLY A 448 14.55 -12.81 -7.58
N GLY A 449 15.23 -12.28 -8.60
CA GLY A 449 14.73 -11.17 -9.41
C GLY A 449 13.48 -11.56 -10.20
N ILE A 450 13.48 -12.76 -10.80
CA ILE A 450 12.28 -13.33 -11.44
C ILE A 450 11.17 -13.53 -10.40
N GLY A 451 11.50 -14.09 -9.23
CA GLY A 451 10.55 -14.28 -8.13
C GLY A 451 9.91 -12.96 -7.67
N TYR A 452 10.68 -11.90 -7.59
CA TYR A 452 10.23 -10.56 -7.21
C TYR A 452 9.35 -9.89 -8.27
N ILE A 453 9.61 -10.09 -9.56
CA ILE A 453 8.72 -9.64 -10.65
C ILE A 453 7.36 -10.35 -10.54
N ILE A 454 7.37 -11.66 -10.29
CA ILE A 454 6.16 -12.45 -10.11
C ILE A 454 5.42 -12.05 -8.83
N LEU A 455 6.15 -11.76 -7.74
CA LEU A 455 5.58 -11.22 -6.50
C LEU A 455 4.91 -9.87 -6.77
N ALA A 456 5.55 -8.97 -7.53
CA ALA A 456 4.97 -7.68 -7.92
C ALA A 456 3.66 -7.86 -8.70
N TRP A 457 3.57 -8.87 -9.57
CA TRP A 457 2.32 -9.21 -10.24
C TRP A 457 1.26 -9.69 -9.25
N GLY A 458 1.60 -10.54 -8.29
CA GLY A 458 0.68 -10.92 -7.21
C GLY A 458 0.21 -9.73 -6.35
N ILE A 459 1.11 -8.77 -6.08
CA ILE A 459 0.79 -7.53 -5.36
C ILE A 459 -0.11 -6.63 -6.21
N LEU A 460 0.12 -6.50 -7.52
CA LEU A 460 -0.77 -5.78 -8.42
C LEU A 460 -2.20 -6.32 -8.35
N ASN A 461 -2.36 -7.64 -8.41
CA ASN A 461 -3.66 -8.30 -8.26
C ASN A 461 -4.28 -8.00 -6.90
N THR A 462 -3.45 -7.99 -5.85
CA THR A 462 -3.88 -7.72 -4.48
C THR A 462 -4.36 -6.28 -4.31
N LEU A 463 -3.64 -5.29 -4.87
CA LEU A 463 -4.05 -3.89 -4.86
C LEU A 463 -5.43 -3.72 -5.49
N TYR A 464 -5.72 -4.45 -6.57
CA TYR A 464 -7.03 -4.41 -7.22
C TYR A 464 -8.09 -5.00 -6.30
N LEU A 465 -7.83 -6.18 -5.76
CA LEU A 465 -8.74 -6.83 -4.81
C LEU A 465 -8.97 -5.97 -3.55
N PHE A 466 -7.98 -5.18 -3.12
CA PHE A 466 -8.09 -4.25 -1.98
C PHE A 466 -9.00 -3.07 -2.30
N THR A 467 -8.83 -2.44 -3.46
CA THR A 467 -9.75 -1.38 -3.93
C THR A 467 -11.19 -1.88 -4.02
N LEU A 468 -11.37 -3.18 -4.23
CA LEU A 468 -12.67 -3.82 -4.36
C LEU A 468 -13.18 -4.46 -3.05
N GLY A 469 -12.52 -4.21 -1.91
CA GLY A 469 -12.93 -4.74 -0.59
C GLY A 469 -12.68 -6.24 -0.37
N GLN A 470 -12.04 -6.95 -1.30
CA GLN A 470 -11.87 -8.42 -1.32
C GLN A 470 -10.58 -8.92 -0.63
N ILE A 471 -10.24 -8.41 0.56
CA ILE A 471 -8.94 -8.73 1.21
C ILE A 471 -8.76 -10.19 1.64
N ILE A 472 -9.85 -10.92 1.92
CA ILE A 472 -9.74 -12.30 2.41
C ILE A 472 -9.07 -13.20 1.36
N LYS A 473 -9.24 -12.91 0.07
CA LYS A 473 -8.66 -13.71 -1.02
C LYS A 473 -7.12 -13.56 -1.08
N PRO A 474 -6.53 -12.34 -1.14
CA PRO A 474 -5.08 -12.16 -0.99
C PRO A 474 -4.52 -12.70 0.32
N LEU A 475 -5.23 -12.56 1.45
CA LEU A 475 -4.78 -13.08 2.73
C LEU A 475 -4.61 -14.60 2.71
N LYS A 476 -5.58 -15.35 2.18
CA LYS A 476 -5.44 -16.80 2.02
C LYS A 476 -4.30 -17.15 1.06
N ALA A 477 -4.17 -16.40 -0.03
CA ALA A 477 -3.13 -16.64 -1.02
C ALA A 477 -1.72 -16.48 -0.43
N ILE A 478 -1.46 -15.43 0.37
CA ILE A 478 -0.14 -15.21 0.97
C ILE A 478 0.20 -16.27 2.03
N VAL A 479 -0.79 -16.76 2.78
CA VAL A 479 -0.59 -17.89 3.71
C VAL A 479 -0.11 -19.14 2.97
N TYR A 480 -0.78 -19.55 1.89
CA TYR A 480 -0.36 -20.70 1.09
C TYR A 480 1.02 -20.48 0.46
N ALA A 481 1.30 -19.27 -0.02
CA ALA A 481 2.59 -18.90 -0.59
C ALA A 481 3.73 -19.02 0.42
N ILE A 482 3.53 -18.59 1.67
CA ILE A 482 4.53 -18.73 2.75
C ILE A 482 4.80 -20.20 3.06
N ILE A 483 3.75 -21.02 3.18
CA ILE A 483 3.89 -22.46 3.45
C ILE A 483 4.71 -23.11 2.34
N ILE A 484 4.41 -22.81 1.08
CA ILE A 484 5.14 -23.38 -0.07
C ILE A 484 6.57 -22.84 -0.16
N ASN A 485 6.78 -21.55 0.08
CA ASN A 485 8.11 -20.95 0.17
C ASN A 485 8.94 -21.69 1.23
N PHE A 486 8.37 -21.88 2.41
CA PHE A 486 9.02 -22.60 3.50
C PHE A 486 9.34 -24.06 3.12
N LEU A 487 8.37 -24.82 2.62
CA LEU A 487 8.56 -26.24 2.31
C LEU A 487 9.58 -26.47 1.19
N VAL A 488 9.44 -25.75 0.07
CA VAL A 488 10.34 -25.88 -1.09
C VAL A 488 11.73 -25.35 -0.73
N GLY A 489 11.80 -24.18 -0.11
CA GLY A 489 13.05 -23.57 0.33
C GLY A 489 13.78 -24.45 1.35
N PHE A 490 13.06 -25.06 2.30
CA PHE A 490 13.64 -25.97 3.27
C PHE A 490 14.20 -27.23 2.60
N ILE A 491 13.40 -27.92 1.78
CA ILE A 491 13.86 -29.14 1.10
C ILE A 491 15.10 -28.85 0.23
N LEU A 492 15.05 -27.82 -0.62
CA LEU A 492 16.16 -27.54 -1.52
C LEU A 492 17.40 -27.02 -0.78
N SER A 493 17.22 -26.17 0.24
CA SER A 493 18.35 -25.65 1.02
C SER A 493 19.09 -26.74 1.80
N ARG A 494 18.44 -27.85 2.16
CA ARG A 494 19.07 -28.95 2.94
C ARG A 494 19.58 -30.11 2.12
N PHE A 495 18.90 -30.44 1.04
CA PHE A 495 19.25 -31.61 0.24
C PHE A 495 20.05 -31.26 -1.02
N VAL A 496 20.09 -30.00 -1.44
CA VAL A 496 20.83 -29.55 -2.63
C VAL A 496 21.97 -28.61 -2.23
N ALA A 497 21.65 -27.37 -1.89
CA ALA A 497 22.61 -26.36 -1.43
C ALA A 497 21.86 -25.16 -0.85
N TYR A 498 22.50 -24.41 0.05
CA TYR A 498 21.86 -23.33 0.81
C TYR A 498 21.25 -22.23 -0.09
N ASP A 499 21.91 -21.94 -1.22
CA ASP A 499 21.53 -20.94 -2.20
C ASP A 499 20.25 -21.30 -2.95
N TYR A 500 19.85 -22.57 -2.97
CA TYR A 500 18.60 -23.02 -3.57
C TYR A 500 17.36 -22.67 -2.72
N SER A 501 17.53 -22.11 -1.51
CA SER A 501 16.42 -21.54 -0.74
C SER A 501 15.61 -20.51 -1.56
N VAL A 502 16.28 -19.79 -2.48
CA VAL A 502 15.65 -18.79 -3.36
C VAL A 502 14.57 -19.37 -4.28
N PHE A 503 14.65 -20.66 -4.63
CA PHE A 503 13.60 -21.32 -5.40
C PHE A 503 12.30 -21.47 -4.59
N GLY A 504 12.40 -21.56 -3.26
CA GLY A 504 11.23 -21.47 -2.37
C GLY A 504 10.49 -20.15 -2.57
N MET A 505 11.22 -19.04 -2.56
CA MET A 505 10.66 -17.71 -2.79
C MET A 505 10.01 -17.59 -4.17
N LEU A 506 10.68 -18.09 -5.23
CA LEU A 506 10.13 -18.13 -6.59
C LEU A 506 8.81 -18.90 -6.66
N VAL A 507 8.79 -20.15 -6.18
CA VAL A 507 7.60 -21.01 -6.24
C VAL A 507 6.47 -20.46 -5.38
N GLY A 508 6.79 -19.94 -4.19
CA GLY A 508 5.83 -19.24 -3.34
C GLY A 508 5.21 -18.02 -4.05
N ALA A 509 6.03 -17.20 -4.72
CA ALA A 509 5.55 -16.02 -5.46
C ALA A 509 4.66 -16.42 -6.64
N ILE A 510 5.02 -17.50 -7.34
CA ILE A 510 4.21 -18.09 -8.42
C ILE A 510 2.83 -18.50 -7.89
N VAL A 511 2.76 -19.19 -6.75
CA VAL A 511 1.49 -19.60 -6.14
C VAL A 511 0.67 -18.37 -5.72
N PHE A 512 1.30 -17.39 -5.09
CA PHE A 512 0.63 -16.14 -4.71
C PHE A 512 0.03 -15.44 -5.92
N MET A 513 0.79 -15.31 -7.00
CA MET A 513 0.35 -14.72 -8.26
C MET A 513 -0.80 -15.50 -8.89
N MET A 514 -0.73 -16.83 -8.95
CA MET A 514 -1.79 -17.66 -9.53
C MET A 514 -3.11 -17.55 -8.76
N LEU A 515 -3.05 -17.64 -7.42
CA LEU A 515 -4.25 -17.59 -6.58
C LEU A 515 -4.92 -16.20 -6.61
N THR A 516 -4.12 -15.13 -6.56
CA THR A 516 -4.65 -13.75 -6.66
C THR A 516 -5.19 -13.46 -8.07
N CYS A 517 -4.54 -13.95 -9.13
CA CYS A 517 -5.01 -13.81 -10.50
C CYS A 517 -6.33 -14.57 -10.72
N ARG A 518 -6.47 -15.79 -10.17
CA ARG A 518 -7.72 -16.54 -10.21
C ARG A 518 -8.85 -15.78 -9.51
N ALA A 519 -8.59 -15.21 -8.33
CA ALA A 519 -9.57 -14.41 -7.60
C ALA A 519 -9.99 -13.17 -8.41
N LEU A 520 -9.03 -12.46 -9.00
CA LEU A 520 -9.30 -11.26 -9.80
C LEU A 520 -10.09 -11.58 -11.08
N ARG A 521 -9.78 -12.68 -11.78
CA ARG A 521 -10.56 -13.11 -12.95
C ARG A 521 -11.99 -13.49 -12.59
N SER A 522 -12.19 -14.14 -11.45
CA SER A 522 -13.54 -14.43 -10.93
C SER A 522 -14.30 -13.14 -10.65
N PHE A 523 -13.62 -12.13 -10.12
CA PHE A 523 -14.22 -10.83 -9.83
C PHE A 523 -14.64 -10.09 -11.09
N PHE A 524 -13.77 -10.01 -12.10
CA PHE A 524 -14.10 -9.33 -13.35
C PHE A 524 -15.34 -9.90 -14.05
N LYS A 525 -15.73 -11.15 -13.76
CA LYS A 525 -16.96 -11.75 -14.27
C LYS A 525 -18.23 -11.31 -13.54
N GLN A 526 -18.13 -10.72 -12.36
CA GLN A 526 -19.24 -10.34 -11.47
C GLN A 526 -19.08 -8.89 -10.96
N LEU A 527 -18.52 -8.03 -11.81
CA LEU A 527 -18.04 -6.72 -11.41
C LEU A 527 -19.18 -5.77 -10.97
N ASP A 528 -20.38 -5.99 -11.51
CA ASP A 528 -21.65 -5.35 -11.14
C ASP A 528 -22.05 -5.60 -9.68
N TYR A 529 -21.98 -6.86 -9.22
CA TYR A 529 -22.35 -7.24 -7.86
C TYR A 529 -21.39 -6.69 -6.80
N HIS A 530 -20.09 -6.70 -7.11
CA HIS A 530 -19.07 -6.36 -6.13
C HIS A 530 -18.73 -4.87 -6.07
N TYR A 531 -19.18 -4.06 -7.03
CA TYR A 531 -19.00 -2.60 -6.96
C TYR A 531 -19.63 -1.99 -5.70
N TYR A 532 -20.78 -2.54 -5.26
CA TYR A 532 -21.44 -2.13 -4.02
C TYR A 532 -20.54 -2.30 -2.78
N ALA A 533 -19.59 -3.23 -2.79
CA ALA A 533 -18.68 -3.47 -1.67
C ALA A 533 -17.44 -2.55 -1.65
N ALA A 534 -17.21 -1.77 -2.71
CA ALA A 534 -16.07 -0.86 -2.83
C ALA A 534 -16.32 0.53 -2.22
N PHE A 535 -17.57 0.83 -1.85
CA PHE A 535 -18.03 2.09 -1.24
C PHE A 535 -18.91 1.79 -0.02
#